data_AF-A0AAU9EQH7-F1
#
_entry.id   AF-A0AAU9EQH7-F1
#
_cell.length_a   1.000
_cell.length_b   1.000
_cell.length_c   1.000
_cell.angle_alpha   90.00
_cell.angle_beta   90.00
_cell.angle_gamma   90.00
#
_symmetry.space_group_name_H-M   'P 1'
#
loop_
_entity.id
_entity.type
_entity.pdbx_description
1 polymer ?
#
loop_
_entity_poly.entity_id
_entity_poly.type
_entity_poly.pdbx_seq_one_letter_code
_entity_poly.pdbx_strand_id
1 'polypeptide(L)'
;MERKPFTFPMDSLPFTLEDERVEKKSHIINGEAAYPDAVGNAHPVIRQFILRCDIVNYLGKVLKQRWTDWHNQMLQENALKQGEEEEEAVQKQTAAKEELHKLVVELHKKLSEAHRHLKQEINDLFNYISDKQDMWNCKEYFKVKDALELANKDLIKFAPSKLED
;
A
#
# COMPACT_ATOMS: atom_id res chain seq x y z
N MET A 1 -19.30 10.47 -30.92
CA MET A 1 -17.92 10.63 -30.41
C MET A 1 -17.53 9.32 -29.75
N GLU A 2 -16.66 8.56 -30.38
CA GLU A 2 -16.15 7.28 -29.85
C GLU A 2 -15.35 7.55 -28.57
N ARG A 3 -15.77 6.94 -27.46
CA ARG A 3 -15.02 7.00 -26.20
C ARG A 3 -13.76 6.15 -26.38
N LYS A 4 -12.60 6.80 -26.49
CA LYS A 4 -11.31 6.13 -26.45
C LYS A 4 -11.21 5.30 -25.16
N PRO A 5 -10.71 4.05 -25.22
CA PRO A 5 -10.44 3.27 -24.02
C PRO A 5 -9.40 4.01 -23.17
N PHE A 6 -9.66 4.07 -21.87
CA PHE A 6 -8.75 4.68 -20.90
C PHE A 6 -7.51 3.79 -20.76
N THR A 7 -6.46 4.12 -21.51
CA THR A 7 -5.13 3.54 -21.37
C THR A 7 -4.37 4.35 -20.33
N PHE A 8 -4.10 3.74 -19.17
CA PHE A 8 -3.15 4.28 -18.21
C PHE A 8 -1.76 4.29 -18.85
N PRO A 9 -1.10 5.45 -18.99
CA PRO A 9 0.31 5.47 -19.31
C PRO A 9 1.05 4.90 -18.09
N MET A 10 1.83 3.84 -18.29
CA MET A 10 2.77 3.32 -17.29
C MET A 10 3.74 4.41 -16.79
N ASP A 11 3.84 5.53 -17.52
CA ASP A 11 4.61 6.74 -17.22
C ASP A 11 4.03 7.61 -16.08
N SER A 12 2.88 7.25 -15.51
CA SER A 12 2.20 8.07 -14.48
C SER A 12 2.31 7.54 -13.05
N LEU A 13 3.04 6.46 -12.84
CA LEU A 13 3.67 6.18 -11.54
C LEU A 13 4.93 7.06 -11.45
N PRO A 14 5.33 7.58 -10.27
CA PRO A 14 6.63 8.23 -10.11
C PRO A 14 7.83 7.27 -10.31
N PHE A 15 7.57 6.04 -10.75
CA PHE A 15 8.55 5.03 -11.06
C PHE A 15 8.08 4.20 -12.27
N THR A 16 8.72 4.41 -13.41
CA THR A 16 8.98 3.30 -14.34
C THR A 16 10.30 2.71 -13.91
N LEU A 17 10.27 1.57 -13.22
CA LEU A 17 11.49 0.76 -13.14
C LEU A 17 11.64 0.06 -14.49
N GLU A 18 11.97 0.84 -15.52
CA GLU A 18 12.58 0.32 -16.75
C GLU A 18 13.96 -0.22 -16.35
N ASP A 19 13.95 -1.38 -15.71
CA ASP A 19 15.11 -2.20 -15.60
C ASP A 19 15.32 -2.77 -17.01
N GLU A 20 16.07 -2.06 -17.84
CA GLU A 20 16.50 -2.47 -19.21
C GLU A 20 17.12 -3.88 -19.24
N ARG A 21 17.35 -4.50 -18.07
CA ARG A 21 17.85 -5.86 -17.91
C ARG A 21 16.77 -6.93 -18.03
N VAL A 22 15.47 -6.60 -17.96
CA VAL A 22 14.40 -7.60 -18.18
C VAL A 22 14.46 -8.18 -19.61
N GLU A 23 14.97 -7.42 -20.58
CA GLU A 23 15.17 -7.90 -21.95
C GLU A 23 16.49 -8.69 -22.14
N LYS A 24 17.46 -8.56 -21.23
CA LYS A 24 18.76 -9.22 -21.34
C LYS A 24 18.80 -10.48 -20.49
N LYS A 25 18.44 -11.60 -21.13
CA LYS A 25 18.77 -12.97 -20.71
C LYS A 25 20.20 -12.99 -20.12
N SER A 26 20.35 -13.47 -18.88
CA SER A 26 21.61 -13.76 -18.16
C SER A 26 22.25 -12.69 -17.26
N HIS A 27 21.47 -12.01 -16.41
CA HIS A 27 22.07 -11.41 -15.20
C HIS A 27 22.13 -12.46 -14.08
N ILE A 28 23.35 -12.78 -13.61
CA ILE A 28 23.56 -13.71 -12.49
C ILE A 28 23.02 -13.04 -11.23
N ILE A 29 21.93 -13.60 -10.68
CA ILE A 29 21.39 -13.18 -9.39
C ILE A 29 22.27 -13.77 -8.31
N ASN A 30 22.96 -12.91 -7.58
CA ASN A 30 23.87 -13.30 -6.52
C ASN A 30 23.11 -13.40 -5.19
N GLY A 31 23.36 -14.47 -4.44
CA GLY A 31 22.87 -14.60 -3.07
C GLY A 31 23.60 -13.65 -2.11
N GLU A 32 23.05 -13.48 -0.91
CA GLU A 32 23.61 -12.66 0.18
C GLU A 32 25.09 -12.95 0.47
N ALA A 33 25.50 -14.24 0.39
CA ALA A 33 26.88 -14.67 0.60
C ALA A 33 27.91 -14.09 -0.40
N ALA A 34 27.45 -13.56 -1.54
CA ALA A 34 28.29 -12.87 -2.51
C ALA A 34 28.64 -11.43 -2.10
N TYR A 35 27.99 -10.90 -1.07
CA TYR A 35 28.19 -9.55 -0.56
C TYR A 35 28.51 -9.59 0.95
N PRO A 36 29.66 -10.15 1.36
CA PRO A 36 30.09 -10.08 2.74
C PRO A 36 30.55 -8.67 3.10
N ASP A 37 30.24 -8.22 4.31
CA ASP A 37 30.88 -7.05 4.92
C ASP A 37 32.31 -7.37 5.35
N ALA A 38 33.04 -6.36 5.87
CA ALA A 38 34.43 -6.50 6.29
C ALA A 38 34.68 -7.59 7.36
N VAL A 39 33.60 -8.09 7.99
CA VAL A 39 33.64 -9.10 9.06
C VAL A 39 33.01 -10.43 8.59
N GLY A 40 32.61 -10.55 7.31
CA GLY A 40 32.02 -11.75 6.74
C GLY A 40 30.51 -11.93 6.98
N ASN A 41 29.82 -10.92 7.51
CA ASN A 41 28.37 -10.95 7.67
C ASN A 41 27.67 -10.38 6.42
N ALA A 42 26.34 -10.55 6.35
CA ALA A 42 25.50 -9.97 5.30
C ALA A 42 25.72 -8.45 5.15
N HIS A 43 25.93 -7.96 3.92
CA HIS A 43 26.14 -6.53 3.66
C HIS A 43 25.10 -5.63 4.36
N PRO A 44 25.48 -4.48 4.97
CA PRO A 44 24.54 -3.60 5.67
C PRO A 44 23.35 -3.16 4.82
N VAL A 45 23.56 -2.95 3.51
CA VAL A 45 22.49 -2.58 2.56
C VAL A 45 21.50 -3.74 2.38
N ILE A 46 21.97 -4.98 2.33
CA ILE A 46 21.11 -6.17 2.23
C ILE A 46 20.25 -6.32 3.49
N ARG A 47 20.84 -6.09 4.67
CA ARG A 47 20.07 -6.06 5.94
C ARG A 47 18.98 -4.99 5.91
N GLN A 48 19.26 -3.81 5.36
CA GLN A 48 18.27 -2.75 5.19
C GLN A 48 17.19 -3.11 4.15
N PHE A 49 17.53 -3.79 3.06
CA PHE A 49 16.56 -4.30 2.10
C PHE A 49 15.58 -5.27 2.76
N ILE A 50 16.08 -6.22 3.54
CA ILE A 50 15.23 -7.18 4.27
C ILE A 50 14.29 -6.43 5.23
N LEU A 51 14.84 -5.59 6.10
CA LEU A 51 14.06 -4.88 7.12
C LEU A 51 12.99 -3.98 6.50
N ARG A 52 13.35 -3.17 5.49
CA ARG A 52 12.40 -2.24 4.87
C ARG A 52 11.37 -2.95 4.00
N CYS A 53 11.72 -4.08 3.38
CA CYS A 53 10.77 -4.95 2.70
C CYS A 53 9.70 -5.45 3.69
N ASP A 54 10.10 -5.93 4.86
CA ASP A 54 9.18 -6.39 5.89
C ASP A 54 8.27 -5.27 6.41
N ILE A 55 8.81 -4.05 6.57
CA ILE A 55 8.04 -2.86 6.96
C ILE A 55 6.98 -2.53 5.89
N VAL A 56 7.35 -2.47 4.62
CA VAL A 56 6.41 -2.19 3.51
C VAL A 56 5.30 -3.25 3.47
N ASN A 57 5.65 -4.53 3.58
CA ASN A 57 4.68 -5.63 3.61
C ASN A 57 3.74 -5.54 4.82
N TYR A 58 4.27 -5.18 6.00
CA TYR A 58 3.46 -4.96 7.19
C TYR A 58 2.48 -3.79 7.00
N LEU A 59 2.96 -2.65 6.50
CA LEU A 59 2.13 -1.49 6.24
C LEU A 59 1.04 -1.77 5.20
N GLY A 60 1.34 -2.57 4.16
CA GLY A 60 0.33 -3.05 3.20
C GLY A 60 -0.78 -3.87 3.87
N LYS A 61 -0.43 -4.79 4.78
CA LYS A 61 -1.41 -5.55 5.58
C LYS A 61 -2.26 -4.63 6.46
N VAL A 62 -1.64 -3.65 7.12
CA VAL A 62 -2.35 -2.66 7.96
C VAL A 62 -3.33 -1.86 7.11
N LEU A 63 -2.92 -1.35 5.95
CA LEU A 63 -3.79 -0.61 5.04
C LEU A 63 -5.03 -1.44 4.67
N LYS A 64 -4.82 -2.69 4.25
CA LYS A 64 -5.91 -3.60 3.90
C LYS A 64 -6.87 -3.83 5.07
N GLN A 65 -6.35 -4.06 6.28
CA GLN A 65 -7.18 -4.24 7.47
C GLN A 65 -8.02 -2.99 7.76
N ARG A 66 -7.40 -1.81 7.76
CA ARG A 66 -8.10 -0.53 8.01
C ARG A 66 -9.18 -0.26 6.96
N TRP A 67 -8.90 -0.61 5.71
CA TRP A 67 -9.87 -0.48 4.62
C TRP A 67 -11.07 -1.41 4.84
N THR A 68 -10.83 -2.68 5.19
CA THR A 68 -11.90 -3.64 5.50
C THR A 68 -12.74 -3.18 6.69
N ASP A 69 -12.11 -2.71 7.77
CA ASP A 69 -12.81 -2.21 8.95
C ASP A 69 -13.74 -1.04 8.58
N TRP A 70 -13.21 -0.04 7.87
CA TRP A 70 -13.98 1.12 7.41
C TRP A 70 -15.11 0.72 6.45
N HIS A 71 -14.81 -0.12 5.45
CA HIS A 71 -15.78 -0.53 4.44
C HIS A 71 -16.97 -1.28 5.06
N ASN A 72 -16.71 -2.17 6.02
CA ASN A 72 -17.77 -2.89 6.73
C ASN A 72 -18.70 -1.95 7.52
N GLN A 73 -18.13 -0.94 8.20
CA GLN A 73 -18.93 0.03 8.95
C GLN A 73 -19.71 0.97 8.02
N MET A 74 -19.13 1.39 6.89
CA MET A 74 -19.84 2.14 5.84
C MET A 74 -21.04 1.36 5.28
N LEU A 75 -20.89 0.06 5.04
CA LEU A 75 -22.01 -0.79 4.59
C LEU A 75 -23.11 -0.87 5.64
N GLN A 76 -22.76 -0.98 6.92
CA GLN A 76 -23.74 -0.97 8.02
C GLN A 76 -24.47 0.37 8.11
N GLU A 77 -23.74 1.49 7.99
CA GLU A 77 -24.33 2.82 8.00
C GLU A 77 -25.32 3.01 6.83
N ASN A 78 -24.96 2.57 5.63
CA ASN A 78 -25.83 2.63 4.45
C ASN A 78 -27.06 1.73 4.57
N ALA A 79 -26.93 0.54 5.15
CA ALA A 79 -28.08 -0.35 5.40
C ALA A 79 -29.07 0.28 6.39
N LEU A 80 -28.57 0.95 7.44
CA LEU A 80 -29.40 1.65 8.42
C LEU A 80 -30.11 2.89 7.86
N LYS A 81 -29.55 3.52 6.81
CA LYS A 81 -30.19 4.63 6.08
C LYS A 81 -31.32 4.16 5.16
N GLN A 82 -31.26 2.91 4.66
CA GLN A 82 -32.26 2.37 3.72
C GLN A 82 -33.46 1.68 4.41
N GLY A 83 -33.33 1.25 5.67
CA GLY A 83 -34.39 0.55 6.42
C GLY A 83 -35.40 1.46 7.15
N GLU A 84 -35.55 2.72 6.75
CA GLU A 84 -36.37 3.74 7.45
C GLU A 84 -37.87 3.69 7.09
N GLU A 85 -38.54 2.54 7.32
CA GLU A 85 -40.01 2.43 7.12
C GLU A 85 -40.83 2.33 8.43
N GLU A 86 -40.24 2.32 9.64
CA GLU A 86 -41.01 2.17 10.90
C GLU A 86 -40.76 3.30 11.93
N GLU A 87 -41.83 4.06 12.23
CA GLU A 87 -41.82 5.36 12.94
C GLU A 87 -41.59 5.30 14.47
N GLU A 88 -41.64 4.14 15.13
CA GLU A 88 -41.51 4.04 16.61
C GLU A 88 -40.08 3.79 17.12
N ALA A 89 -39.12 3.42 16.25
CA ALA A 89 -37.71 3.19 16.62
C ALA A 89 -36.83 4.46 16.58
N VAL A 90 -37.36 5.56 16.05
CA VAL A 90 -36.61 6.71 15.50
C VAL A 90 -35.69 7.42 16.51
N GLN A 91 -36.07 7.52 17.78
CA GLN A 91 -35.25 8.25 18.78
C GLN A 91 -34.06 7.47 19.36
N LYS A 92 -34.14 6.14 19.49
CA LYS A 92 -32.98 5.32 19.89
C LYS A 92 -32.08 5.02 18.69
N GLN A 93 -32.67 4.95 17.50
CA GLN A 93 -31.96 4.68 16.25
C GLN A 93 -31.12 5.88 15.79
N THR A 94 -31.52 7.11 16.12
CA THR A 94 -30.76 8.34 15.82
C THR A 94 -29.45 8.43 16.60
N ALA A 95 -29.44 8.15 17.92
CA ALA A 95 -28.20 8.12 18.71
C ALA A 95 -27.22 7.04 18.24
N ALA A 96 -27.73 5.83 17.94
CA ALA A 96 -26.91 4.74 17.41
C ALA A 96 -26.35 5.05 16.00
N LYS A 97 -27.12 5.75 15.15
CA LYS A 97 -26.67 6.22 13.84
C LYS A 97 -25.57 7.27 13.97
N GLU A 98 -25.70 8.23 14.89
CA GLU A 98 -24.65 9.23 15.14
C GLU A 98 -23.36 8.60 15.68
N GLU A 99 -23.45 7.62 16.57
CA GLU A 99 -22.29 6.88 17.08
C GLU A 99 -21.61 6.07 15.97
N LEU A 100 -22.39 5.39 15.12
CA LEU A 100 -21.87 4.65 13.96
C LEU A 100 -21.19 5.59 12.96
N HIS A 101 -21.79 6.75 12.67
CA HIS A 101 -21.20 7.74 11.78
C HIS A 101 -19.87 8.27 12.34
N LYS A 102 -19.80 8.58 13.64
CA LYS A 102 -18.53 8.96 14.31
C LYS A 102 -17.47 7.87 14.17
N LEU A 103 -17.85 6.60 14.33
CA LEU A 103 -16.94 5.47 14.14
C LEU A 103 -16.44 5.36 12.69
N VAL A 104 -17.33 5.53 11.71
CA VAL A 104 -16.97 5.55 10.28
C VAL A 104 -15.95 6.64 9.97
N VAL A 105 -16.17 7.86 10.48
CA VAL A 105 -15.24 8.99 10.32
C VAL A 105 -13.89 8.69 10.98
N GLU A 106 -13.87 8.10 12.17
CA GLU A 106 -12.63 7.72 12.85
C GLU A 106 -11.86 6.65 12.07
N LEU A 107 -12.56 5.62 11.57
CA LEU A 107 -11.95 4.56 10.76
C LEU A 107 -11.42 5.10 9.43
N HIS A 108 -12.12 6.04 8.80
CA HIS A 108 -11.65 6.71 7.59
C HIS A 108 -10.37 7.52 7.84
N LYS A 109 -10.28 8.22 8.97
CA LYS A 109 -9.05 8.92 9.38
C LYS A 109 -7.89 7.94 9.54
N LYS A 110 -8.10 6.82 10.24
CA LYS A 110 -7.08 5.77 10.41
C LYS A 110 -6.67 5.14 9.08
N LEU A 111 -7.61 4.93 8.16
CA LEU A 111 -7.34 4.47 6.80
C LEU A 111 -6.46 5.47 6.03
N SER A 112 -6.80 6.76 6.11
CA SER A 112 -6.04 7.84 5.46
C SER A 112 -4.63 7.95 6.02
N GLU A 113 -4.46 7.81 7.33
CA GLU A 113 -3.15 7.77 7.99
C GLU A 113 -2.33 6.55 7.52
N ALA A 114 -2.92 5.36 7.51
CA ALA A 114 -2.27 4.14 7.03
C ALA A 114 -1.82 4.26 5.56
N HIS A 115 -2.67 4.84 4.71
CA HIS A 115 -2.36 5.12 3.30
C HIS A 115 -1.16 6.05 3.16
N ARG A 116 -1.15 7.16 3.93
CA ARG A 116 -0.04 8.11 3.96
C ARG A 116 1.27 7.46 4.42
N HIS A 117 1.24 6.66 5.48
CA HIS A 117 2.43 5.98 6.01
C HIS A 117 3.01 4.99 5.01
N LEU A 118 2.16 4.18 4.37
CA LEU A 118 2.61 3.25 3.34
C LEU A 118 3.21 3.99 2.14
N LYS A 119 2.55 5.05 1.67
CA LYS A 119 3.07 5.88 0.56
C LYS A 119 4.43 6.49 0.89
N GLN A 120 4.62 6.96 2.11
CA GLN A 120 5.90 7.50 2.54
C GLN A 120 6.99 6.43 2.54
N GLU A 121 6.77 5.27 3.14
CA GLU A 121 7.79 4.21 3.18
C GLU A 121 8.10 3.67 1.78
N ILE A 122 7.11 3.53 0.90
CA ILE A 122 7.35 3.16 -0.51
C ILE A 122 8.29 4.15 -1.18
N ASN A 123 8.04 5.45 -1.04
CA ASN A 123 8.89 6.49 -1.63
C ASN A 123 10.31 6.47 -1.03
N ASP A 124 10.42 6.35 0.29
CA ASP A 124 11.70 6.33 0.99
C ASP A 124 12.53 5.09 0.60
N LEU A 125 11.90 3.92 0.53
CA LEU A 125 12.55 2.68 0.11
C LEU A 125 12.92 2.73 -1.38
N PHE A 126 12.07 3.28 -2.24
CA PHE A 126 12.36 3.46 -3.66
C PHE A 126 13.60 4.34 -3.88
N ASN A 127 13.67 5.48 -3.19
CA ASN A 127 14.85 6.35 -3.24
C ASN A 127 16.09 5.63 -2.71
N TYR A 128 15.95 4.92 -1.58
CA TYR A 128 17.05 4.17 -0.98
C TYR A 128 17.64 3.11 -1.92
N ILE A 129 16.81 2.32 -2.61
CA ILE A 129 17.31 1.31 -3.56
C ILE A 129 17.87 1.93 -4.83
N SER A 130 17.33 3.07 -5.27
CA SER A 130 17.80 3.79 -6.45
C SER A 130 19.24 4.29 -6.28
N ASP A 131 19.60 4.68 -5.06
CA ASP A 131 20.95 5.10 -4.67
C ASP A 131 21.94 3.93 -4.45
N LYS A 132 21.51 2.67 -4.64
CA LYS A 132 22.31 1.44 -4.36
C LYS A 132 22.35 0.52 -5.58
N GLN A 133 22.64 1.09 -6.75
CA GLN A 133 22.70 0.38 -8.04
C GLN A 133 23.70 -0.78 -8.06
N ASP A 134 24.76 -0.68 -7.27
CA ASP A 134 25.77 -1.71 -7.04
C ASP A 134 25.18 -2.98 -6.41
N MET A 135 24.06 -2.87 -5.70
CA MET A 135 23.40 -3.97 -5.00
C MET A 135 22.18 -4.54 -5.75
N TRP A 136 21.88 -4.06 -6.97
CA TRP A 136 20.70 -4.51 -7.74
C TRP A 136 20.77 -5.97 -8.19
N ASN A 137 21.95 -6.58 -8.25
CA ASN A 137 22.10 -7.99 -8.61
C ASN A 137 21.91 -8.94 -7.40
N CYS A 138 21.59 -8.40 -6.22
CA CYS A 138 21.32 -9.19 -5.03
C CYS A 138 19.89 -9.74 -5.05
N LYS A 139 19.69 -10.98 -4.59
CA LYS A 139 18.35 -11.59 -4.46
C LYS A 139 17.37 -10.72 -3.65
N GLU A 140 17.86 -10.07 -2.59
CA GLU A 140 17.05 -9.25 -1.71
C GLU A 140 16.51 -7.98 -2.39
N TYR A 141 17.22 -7.45 -3.39
CA TYR A 141 16.72 -6.34 -4.22
C TYR A 141 15.44 -6.74 -4.97
N PHE A 142 15.40 -7.94 -5.55
CA PHE A 142 14.20 -8.42 -6.26
C PHE A 142 13.01 -8.59 -5.30
N LYS A 143 13.23 -9.07 -4.07
CA LYS A 143 12.18 -9.11 -3.05
C LYS A 143 11.65 -7.72 -2.71
N VAL A 144 12.54 -6.73 -2.59
CA VAL A 144 12.14 -5.33 -2.37
C VAL A 144 11.31 -4.81 -3.54
N LYS A 145 11.73 -5.08 -4.78
CA LYS A 145 10.99 -4.69 -5.99
C LYS A 145 9.58 -5.28 -6.00
N ASP A 146 9.45 -6.59 -5.74
CA ASP A 146 8.15 -7.27 -5.67
C ASP A 146 7.26 -6.66 -4.58
N ALA A 147 7.83 -6.35 -3.41
CA ALA A 147 7.10 -5.71 -2.30
C ALA A 147 6.65 -4.29 -2.65
N LEU A 148 7.49 -3.48 -3.29
CA LEU A 148 7.14 -2.14 -3.76
C LEU A 148 6.00 -2.18 -4.79
N GLU A 149 6.07 -3.13 -5.74
CA GLU A 149 5.03 -3.28 -6.75
C GLU A 149 3.68 -3.68 -6.13
N LEU A 150 3.70 -4.66 -5.21
CA LEU A 150 2.50 -5.10 -4.50
C LEU A 150 1.92 -3.97 -3.65
N ALA A 151 2.76 -3.28 -2.89
CA ALA A 151 2.33 -2.19 -2.01
C ALA A 151 1.75 -1.00 -2.79
N ASN A 152 2.29 -0.71 -3.98
CA ASN A 152 1.71 0.31 -4.86
C ASN A 152 0.34 -0.11 -5.40
N LYS A 153 0.15 -1.38 -5.79
CA LYS A 153 -1.17 -1.91 -6.16
C LYS A 153 -2.16 -1.78 -5.02
N ASP A 154 -1.73 -2.06 -3.79
CA ASP A 154 -2.55 -1.92 -2.58
C ASP A 154 -2.92 -0.45 -2.30
N LEU A 155 -1.99 0.50 -2.46
CA LEU A 155 -2.29 1.94 -2.33
C LEU A 155 -3.37 2.42 -3.29
N ILE A 156 -3.38 1.91 -4.53
CA ILE A 156 -4.38 2.27 -5.53
C ILE A 156 -5.72 1.63 -5.16
N LYS A 157 -5.70 0.33 -4.85
CA LYS A 157 -6.91 -0.45 -4.56
C LYS A 157 -7.63 0.01 -3.30
N PHE A 158 -6.88 0.36 -2.26
CA PHE A 158 -7.39 0.71 -0.94
C PHE A 158 -7.28 2.21 -0.64
N ALA A 159 -7.33 3.04 -1.69
CA ALA A 159 -7.29 4.49 -1.54
C ALA A 159 -8.51 4.97 -0.73
N PRO A 160 -8.30 5.86 0.26
CA PRO A 160 -9.41 6.47 0.99
C PRO A 160 -10.27 7.28 0.01
N SER A 161 -11.56 6.95 -0.08
CA SER A 161 -12.52 7.74 -0.84
C SER A 161 -12.70 9.11 -0.16
N LYS A 162 -13.09 10.14 -0.92
CA LYS A 162 -13.51 11.40 -0.29
C LYS A 162 -14.78 11.11 0.51
N LEU A 163 -14.76 11.36 1.82
CA LEU A 163 -16.01 11.51 2.55
C LEU A 163 -16.61 12.85 2.08
N GLU A 164 -17.81 12.79 1.53
CA GLU A 164 -18.64 13.99 1.41
C GLU A 164 -19.17 14.24 2.82
N ASP A 165 -18.69 15.34 3.43
CA ASP A 165 -19.19 15.86 4.71
C ASP A 165 -20.64 16.37 4.56
#